data_AF-A0A0Q4XD52-F1
#
_entry.id   AF-A0A0Q4XD52-F1
#
_cell.length_a   1.000
_cell.length_b   1.000
_cell.length_c   1.000
_cell.angle_alpha   90.00
_cell.angle_beta   90.00
_cell.angle_gamma   90.00
#
_symmetry.space_group_name_H-M   'P 1'
#
loop_
_entity.id
_entity.type
_entity.pdbx_description
1 polymer ?
#
loop_
_entity_poly.entity_id
_entity_poly.type
_entity_poly.pdbx_seq_one_letter_code
_entity_poly.pdbx_strand_id
1 'polypeptide(L)'
;MIAAMIAAGIAAMSGVASQAFADDPLAAHRWTSRVLVIVAPESGDPRIEAQRREARAWRADYAERDLVLVEAIGTGTEARRIRNRFGIGERDFRVVLVGKDGDAKLVQAAPIPADRLFSTIDAMPMRRDERRQR
;
A
#
# COMPACT_ATOMS: atom_id res chain seq x y z
N MET A 1 58.59 3.15 -33.07
CA MET A 1 57.33 3.84 -33.40
C MET A 1 56.17 2.90 -33.11
N ILE A 2 55.52 3.08 -31.96
CA ILE A 2 54.35 2.29 -31.55
C ILE A 2 53.13 2.94 -32.22
N ALA A 3 52.48 2.22 -33.12
CA ALA A 3 51.24 2.65 -33.75
C ALA A 3 50.05 2.25 -32.89
N ALA A 4 49.24 3.24 -32.55
CA ALA A 4 47.95 3.12 -31.87
C ALA A 4 46.90 2.50 -32.79
N MET A 5 45.95 1.74 -32.23
CA MET A 5 44.54 1.81 -32.61
C MET A 5 43.66 1.35 -31.44
N ILE A 6 42.88 2.29 -30.94
CA ILE A 6 41.78 2.15 -29.98
C ILE A 6 40.48 2.20 -30.80
N ALA A 7 39.61 1.20 -30.64
CA ALA A 7 38.17 1.20 -30.98
C ALA A 7 37.59 -0.14 -30.47
N ALA A 8 36.38 -0.31 -29.95
CA ALA A 8 35.24 0.51 -29.57
C ALA A 8 34.50 -0.35 -28.50
N GLY A 9 33.96 0.19 -27.40
CA GLY A 9 32.64 0.81 -27.40
C GLY A 9 31.51 -0.20 -27.25
N ILE A 10 31.21 -0.65 -26.02
CA ILE A 10 29.87 -1.13 -25.64
C ILE A 10 29.51 -0.40 -24.34
N ALA A 11 28.67 0.62 -24.46
CA ALA A 11 28.03 1.27 -23.33
C ALA A 11 26.95 0.31 -22.78
N ALA A 12 27.18 -0.26 -21.61
CA ALA A 12 26.15 -0.94 -20.85
C ALA A 12 25.24 0.11 -20.18
N MET A 13 24.22 0.58 -20.91
CA MET A 13 23.09 1.28 -20.29
C MET A 13 22.13 0.26 -19.71
N SER A 14 22.38 -0.16 -18.47
CA SER A 14 21.49 -1.07 -17.74
C SER A 14 21.22 -0.55 -16.35
N GLY A 15 19.99 -0.05 -16.14
CA GLY A 15 19.34 -0.10 -14.83
C GLY A 15 19.15 1.22 -14.07
N VAL A 16 18.37 2.17 -14.60
CA VAL A 16 17.71 3.20 -13.77
C VAL A 16 16.28 2.76 -13.44
N ALA A 17 16.11 1.51 -12.98
CA ALA A 17 14.80 0.94 -12.63
C ALA A 17 14.64 0.60 -11.14
N SER A 18 15.57 1.03 -10.26
CA SER A 18 15.59 0.57 -8.86
C SER A 18 15.41 1.64 -7.77
N GLN A 19 15.19 2.91 -8.10
CA GLN A 19 14.97 3.93 -7.04
C GLN A 19 13.49 4.09 -6.65
N ALA A 20 12.57 4.01 -7.62
CA ALA A 20 11.13 4.20 -7.34
C ALA A 20 10.51 3.08 -6.47
N PHE A 21 11.06 1.86 -6.52
CA PHE A 21 10.63 0.77 -5.64
C PHE A 21 11.21 0.86 -4.22
N ALA A 22 12.34 1.54 -4.05
CA ALA A 22 12.98 1.71 -2.75
C ALA A 22 12.28 2.78 -1.88
N ASP A 23 11.50 3.67 -2.49
CA ASP A 23 10.85 4.80 -1.81
C ASP A 23 9.37 4.55 -1.44
N ASP A 24 8.75 3.45 -1.90
CA ASP A 24 7.36 3.15 -1.52
C ASP A 24 7.28 2.47 -0.13
N PRO A 25 6.71 3.11 0.91
CA PRO A 25 6.55 2.52 2.24
C PRO A 25 5.74 1.21 2.29
N LEU A 26 4.92 0.88 1.27
CA LEU A 26 4.18 -0.40 1.24
C LEU A 26 4.67 -1.36 0.16
N ALA A 27 5.88 -1.16 -0.38
CA ALA A 27 6.45 -2.00 -1.44
C ALA A 27 6.45 -3.50 -1.06
N ALA A 28 6.68 -3.82 0.22
CA ALA A 28 6.70 -5.19 0.73
C ALA A 28 5.38 -5.96 0.57
N HIS A 29 4.26 -5.25 0.40
CA HIS A 29 2.94 -5.86 0.22
C HIS A 29 2.54 -6.02 -1.25
N ARG A 30 3.28 -5.41 -2.18
CA ARG A 30 2.95 -5.48 -3.61
C ARG A 30 2.99 -6.92 -4.09
N TRP A 31 1.97 -7.30 -4.85
CA TRP A 31 1.69 -8.63 -5.39
C TRP A 31 1.42 -9.72 -4.35
N THR A 32 1.67 -9.47 -3.06
CA THR A 32 1.50 -10.43 -1.97
C THR A 32 0.20 -10.21 -1.20
N SER A 33 -0.07 -8.97 -0.76
CA SER A 33 -1.19 -8.66 0.13
C SER A 33 -1.85 -7.33 -0.21
N ARG A 34 -3.16 -7.25 0.05
CA ARG A 34 -3.90 -5.98 0.08
C ARG A 34 -3.62 -5.30 1.42
N VAL A 35 -3.58 -3.98 1.45
CA VAL A 35 -3.28 -3.23 2.68
C VAL A 35 -4.41 -2.30 3.00
N LEU A 36 -4.96 -2.39 4.22
CA LEU A 36 -5.81 -1.36 4.80
C LEU A 36 -4.94 -0.48 5.68
N VAL A 37 -4.74 0.77 5.29
CA VAL A 37 -3.90 1.72 6.01
C VAL A 37 -4.78 2.65 6.84
N ILE A 38 -4.54 2.73 8.14
CA ILE A 38 -5.10 3.77 9.01
C ILE A 38 -4.06 4.88 9.12
N VAL A 39 -4.44 6.10 8.76
CA VAL A 39 -3.63 7.31 8.92
C VAL A 39 -4.29 8.21 9.95
N ALA A 40 -3.54 8.68 10.93
CA ALA A 40 -4.04 9.58 11.96
C ALA A 40 -2.94 10.50 12.52
N PRO A 41 -3.29 11.71 13.02
CA PRO A 41 -2.33 12.60 13.65
C PRO A 41 -1.79 12.05 14.98
N GLU A 42 -2.60 11.32 15.74
CA GLU A 42 -2.25 10.79 17.06
C GLU A 42 -3.08 9.53 17.38
N SER A 43 -2.64 8.76 18.38
CA SER A 43 -3.25 7.46 18.74
C SER A 43 -4.58 7.57 19.49
N GLY A 44 -4.93 8.76 20.00
CA GLY A 44 -6.15 9.01 20.76
C GLY A 44 -7.43 9.12 19.93
N ASP A 45 -7.35 9.09 18.59
CA ASP A 45 -8.53 9.23 17.74
C ASP A 45 -9.45 7.99 17.84
N PRO A 46 -10.72 8.15 18.28
CA PRO A 46 -11.64 7.02 18.46
C PRO A 46 -11.93 6.25 17.16
N ARG A 47 -11.71 6.88 16.00
CA ARG A 47 -11.87 6.23 14.69
C ARG A 47 -10.82 5.15 14.44
N ILE A 48 -9.65 5.24 15.05
CA ILE A 48 -8.62 4.19 14.97
C ILE A 48 -9.15 2.90 15.60
N GLU A 49 -9.65 2.99 16.84
CA GLU A 49 -10.22 1.83 17.53
C GLU A 49 -11.47 1.30 16.83
N ALA A 50 -12.29 2.17 16.23
CA ALA A 50 -13.41 1.73 15.41
C ALA A 50 -12.97 0.86 14.23
N GLN A 51 -11.94 1.27 13.48
CA GLN A 51 -11.42 0.45 12.38
C GLN A 51 -10.75 -0.84 12.88
N ARG A 52 -10.01 -0.78 13.99
CA ARG A 52 -9.40 -1.96 14.61
C ARG A 52 -10.46 -2.98 15.04
N ARG A 53 -11.60 -2.54 15.58
CA ARG A 53 -12.72 -3.43 15.92
C ARG A 53 -13.28 -4.12 14.68
N GLU A 54 -13.49 -3.39 13.59
CA GLU A 54 -13.91 -4.00 12.31
C GLU A 54 -12.92 -5.09 11.88
N ALA A 55 -11.62 -4.78 11.87
CA ALA A 55 -10.60 -5.75 11.47
C ALA A 55 -10.54 -6.99 12.38
N ARG A 56 -10.76 -6.82 13.70
CA ARG A 56 -10.83 -7.93 14.66
C ARG A 56 -12.08 -8.79 14.46
N ALA A 57 -13.24 -8.16 14.28
CA ALA A 57 -14.51 -8.84 14.09
C ALA A 57 -14.53 -9.72 12.82
N TRP A 58 -13.85 -9.27 11.77
CA TRP A 58 -13.85 -9.93 10.46
C TRP A 58 -12.50 -10.55 10.08
N ARG A 59 -11.74 -11.03 11.08
CA ARG A 59 -10.37 -11.53 10.88
C ARG A 59 -10.27 -12.65 9.83
N ALA A 60 -11.24 -13.56 9.78
CA ALA A 60 -11.27 -14.64 8.81
C ALA A 60 -11.44 -14.12 7.37
N ASP A 61 -12.37 -13.19 7.16
CA ASP A 61 -12.61 -12.54 5.88
C ASP A 61 -11.44 -11.69 5.38
N TYR A 62 -10.69 -11.06 6.29
CA TYR A 62 -9.44 -10.38 5.98
C TYR A 62 -8.40 -11.39 5.47
N ALA A 63 -8.24 -12.51 6.17
CA ALA A 63 -7.29 -13.55 5.79
C ALA A 63 -7.63 -14.18 4.43
N GLU A 64 -8.91 -14.46 4.16
CA GLU A 64 -9.35 -15.02 2.87
C GLU A 64 -8.99 -14.12 1.67
N ARG A 65 -8.95 -12.79 1.92
CA ARG A 65 -8.71 -11.75 0.91
C ARG A 65 -7.26 -11.24 0.92
N ASP A 66 -6.35 -11.91 1.64
CA ASP A 66 -4.96 -11.48 1.84
C ASP A 66 -4.85 -10.01 2.28
N LEU A 67 -5.73 -9.56 3.17
CA LEU A 67 -5.81 -8.18 3.62
C LEU A 67 -5.13 -8.00 4.97
N VAL A 68 -4.17 -7.08 5.04
CA VAL A 68 -3.44 -6.73 6.27
C VAL A 68 -3.73 -5.29 6.70
N LEU A 69 -3.62 -5.02 8.01
CA LEU A 69 -3.80 -3.69 8.59
C LEU A 69 -2.42 -3.05 8.84
N VAL A 70 -2.23 -1.82 8.35
CA VAL A 70 -1.04 -1.00 8.59
C VAL A 70 -1.46 0.33 9.23
N GLU A 71 -0.68 0.82 10.18
CA GLU A 71 -0.99 2.05 10.91
C GLU A 71 0.11 3.09 10.74
N ALA A 72 -0.28 4.28 10.29
CA ALA A 72 0.54 5.46 10.09
C ALA A 72 0.05 6.57 11.03
N ILE A 73 0.39 6.43 12.31
CA ILE A 73 -0.06 7.30 13.39
C ILE A 73 1.10 8.20 13.85
N GLY A 74 0.83 9.48 14.12
CA GLY A 74 1.84 10.37 14.67
C GLY A 74 2.81 10.91 13.62
N THR A 75 3.94 11.45 14.08
CA THR A 75 4.91 12.20 13.27
C THR A 75 6.14 11.41 12.85
N GLY A 76 6.20 10.11 13.18
CA GLY A 76 7.31 9.23 12.82
C GLY A 76 7.54 9.15 11.32
N THR A 77 8.79 8.83 10.93
CA THR A 77 9.23 8.82 9.53
C THR A 77 8.34 7.95 8.63
N GLU A 78 7.98 6.75 9.09
CA GLU A 78 7.10 5.84 8.35
C GLU A 78 5.71 6.45 8.11
N ALA A 79 5.09 6.95 9.17
CA ALA A 79 3.78 7.59 9.09
C ALA A 79 3.79 8.80 8.16
N ARG A 80 4.88 9.58 8.15
CA ARG A 80 5.08 10.70 7.23
C ARG A 80 5.22 10.23 5.78
N ARG A 81 6.01 9.18 5.51
CA ARG A 81 6.13 8.63 4.15
C ARG A 81 4.79 8.11 3.63
N ILE A 82 4.04 7.39 4.47
CA ILE A 82 2.70 6.90 4.12
C ILE A 82 1.73 8.07 3.87
N ARG A 83 1.72 9.10 4.71
CA ARG A 83 0.90 10.31 4.47
C ARG A 83 1.24 10.97 3.13
N ASN A 84 2.53 11.16 2.86
CA ASN A 84 3.01 11.78 1.63
C ASN A 84 2.60 10.97 0.39
N ARG A 85 2.71 9.63 0.45
CA ARG A 85 2.30 8.74 -0.63
C ARG A 85 0.85 8.97 -1.08
N PHE A 86 -0.05 9.23 -0.13
CA PHE A 86 -1.48 9.40 -0.41
C PHE A 86 -1.94 10.87 -0.41
N GLY A 87 -1.02 11.84 -0.25
CA GLY A 87 -1.36 13.26 -0.17
C GLY A 87 -2.25 13.62 1.02
N ILE A 88 -2.09 12.93 2.16
CA ILE A 88 -2.92 13.11 3.36
C ILE A 88 -2.28 14.14 4.28
N GLY A 89 -3.06 15.14 4.72
CA GLY A 89 -2.58 16.20 5.60
C GLY A 89 -2.15 15.71 6.98
N GLU A 90 -1.31 16.48 7.67
CA GLU A 90 -0.76 16.08 8.99
C GLU A 90 -1.82 15.94 10.09
N ARG A 91 -2.94 16.65 9.94
CA ARG A 91 -4.06 16.65 10.91
C ARG A 91 -5.23 15.77 10.48
N ASP A 92 -5.10 15.09 9.34
CA ASP A 92 -6.16 14.29 8.76
C ASP A 92 -6.17 12.86 9.31
N PHE A 93 -7.38 12.38 9.58
CA PHE A 93 -7.65 10.96 9.67
C PHE A 93 -8.09 10.43 8.31
N ARG A 94 -7.51 9.32 7.86
CA ARG A 94 -7.97 8.60 6.67
C ARG A 94 -7.81 7.09 6.86
N VAL A 95 -8.69 6.33 6.20
CA VAL A 95 -8.50 4.90 5.95
C VAL A 95 -8.36 4.69 4.46
N VAL A 96 -7.29 4.00 4.04
CA VAL A 96 -6.96 3.76 2.63
C VAL A 96 -6.90 2.26 2.37
N LEU A 97 -7.70 1.75 1.45
CA LEU A 97 -7.52 0.42 0.90
C LEU A 97 -6.54 0.50 -0.27
N VAL A 98 -5.49 -0.30 -0.24
CA VAL A 98 -4.48 -0.47 -1.29
C VAL A 98 -4.59 -1.88 -1.85
N GLY A 99 -4.66 -2.01 -3.17
CA GLY A 99 -4.66 -3.29 -3.85
C GLY A 99 -3.29 -3.98 -3.84
N LYS A 100 -3.26 -5.26 -4.24
CA LYS A 100 -1.99 -5.99 -4.47
C LYS A 100 -1.17 -5.36 -5.61
N ASP A 101 -1.80 -4.63 -6.52
CA ASP A 101 -1.11 -3.87 -7.56
C ASP A 101 -0.35 -2.64 -7.03
N GLY A 102 -0.61 -2.24 -5.78
CA GLY A 102 -0.01 -1.08 -5.12
C GLY A 102 -0.82 0.21 -5.28
N ASP A 103 -1.98 0.17 -5.94
CA ASP A 103 -2.79 1.38 -6.11
C ASP A 103 -3.83 1.53 -5.01
N ALA A 104 -4.12 2.78 -4.62
CA ALA A 104 -5.24 3.08 -3.75
C ALA A 104 -6.57 2.78 -4.46
N LYS A 105 -7.44 2.01 -3.80
CA LYS A 105 -8.74 1.55 -4.31
C LYS A 105 -9.92 2.25 -3.64
N LEU A 106 -9.72 2.66 -2.39
CA LEU A 106 -10.71 3.40 -1.62
C LEU A 106 -9.98 4.28 -0.59
N VAL A 107 -10.41 5.53 -0.46
CA VAL A 107 -9.89 6.48 0.53
C VAL A 107 -11.09 7.09 1.25
N GLN A 108 -11.13 7.02 2.57
CA GLN A 108 -12.28 7.46 3.38
C GLN A 108 -11.81 8.28 4.58
N ALA A 109 -12.56 9.32 4.96
CA ALA A 109 -12.30 10.14 6.16
C ALA A 109 -12.93 9.57 7.45
N ALA A 110 -13.46 8.35 7.38
CA ALA A 110 -14.10 7.62 8.46
C ALA A 110 -13.72 6.13 8.37
N PRO A 111 -13.86 5.37 9.47
CA PRO A 111 -13.72 3.92 9.44
C PRO A 111 -14.56 3.31 8.33
N ILE A 112 -13.99 2.36 7.61
CA ILE A 112 -14.62 1.63 6.52
C ILE A 112 -15.28 0.38 7.11
N PRO A 113 -16.61 0.26 7.01
CA PRO A 113 -17.31 -0.94 7.46
C PRO A 113 -16.96 -2.13 6.55
N ALA A 114 -17.00 -3.33 7.11
CA ALA A 114 -16.53 -4.54 6.44
C ALA A 114 -17.27 -4.85 5.13
N ASP A 115 -18.58 -4.63 5.08
CA ASP A 115 -19.42 -4.82 3.89
C ASP A 115 -18.92 -3.97 2.69
N ARG A 116 -18.65 -2.69 2.91
CA ARG A 116 -18.12 -1.77 1.90
C ARG A 116 -16.69 -2.16 1.51
N LEU A 117 -15.88 -2.54 2.50
CA LEU A 117 -14.50 -2.93 2.27
C LEU A 117 -14.42 -4.18 1.38
N PHE A 118 -15.17 -5.22 1.72
CA PHE A 118 -15.15 -6.50 1.02
C PHE A 118 -15.80 -6.41 -0.35
N SER A 119 -16.94 -5.71 -0.48
CA SER A 119 -17.56 -5.47 -1.80
C SER A 119 -16.61 -4.71 -2.74
N THR A 120 -15.86 -3.73 -2.24
CA THR A 120 -14.82 -3.04 -3.02
C THR A 120 -13.72 -4.01 -3.46
N ILE A 121 -13.24 -4.87 -2.55
CA ILE A 121 -12.21 -5.86 -2.86
C ILE A 121 -12.69 -6.88 -3.88
N ASP A 122 -13.88 -7.40 -3.69
CA ASP A 122 -14.46 -8.47 -4.50
C ASP A 122 -14.87 -8.00 -5.91
N ALA A 123 -15.01 -6.68 -6.10
CA ALA A 123 -15.19 -6.06 -7.41
C ALA A 123 -13.87 -5.94 -8.20
N MET A 124 -12.70 -5.99 -7.55
CA MET A 124 -11.41 -5.81 -8.22
C MET A 124 -11.10 -6.93 -9.24
N PRO A 125 -10.56 -6.61 -10.44
CA PRO A 125 -10.27 -7.62 -11.47
C PRO A 125 -9.40 -8.78 -10.97
N MET A 126 -8.28 -8.46 -10.32
CA MET A 126 -7.38 -9.48 -9.77
C MET A 126 -8.08 -10.42 -8.76
N ARG A 127 -8.99 -9.89 -7.94
CA ARG A 127 -9.76 -10.71 -6.99
C ARG A 127 -10.74 -11.63 -7.71
N ARG A 128 -11.33 -11.19 -8.83
CA ARG A 128 -12.19 -12.03 -9.67
C ARG A 128 -11.38 -13.17 -10.30
N ASP A 129 -10.15 -12.91 -10.72
CA ASP A 129 -9.27 -13.93 -11.31
C ASP A 129 -8.78 -14.94 -10.27
N GLU A 130 -8.40 -14.49 -9.07
CA GLU A 130 -8.08 -15.38 -7.94
C GLU A 130 -9.21 -16.37 -7.64
N ARG A 131 -10.47 -15.91 -7.67
CA ARG A 131 -11.65 -16.77 -7.45
C ARG A 131 -11.93 -17.73 -8.60
N ARG A 132 -11.52 -17.42 -9.83
CA ARG A 132 -11.69 -18.31 -11.00
C ARG A 132 -10.64 -19.43 -11.01
N GLN A 133 -9.51 -19.23 -10.34
CA GLN A 133 -8.39 -20.16 -10.29
C GLN A 133 -8.41 -21.09 -9.07
N ARG A 134 -9.38 -20.90 -8.16
CA ARG A 134 -9.64 -21.77 -7.00
C ARG A 134 -10.82 -22.69 -7.32
#